data_AF-A0AAW8PAQ9-F1
#
_entry.id   AF-A0AAW8PAQ9-F1
#
_cell.length_a   1.000
_cell.length_b   1.000
_cell.length_c   1.000
_cell.angle_alpha   90.00
_cell.angle_beta   90.00
_cell.angle_gamma   90.00
#
_symmetry.space_group_name_H-M   'P 1'
#
loop_
_entity.id
_entity.type
_entity.pdbx_description
1 polymer ?
#
loop_
_entity_poly.entity_id
_entity_poly.type
_entity_poly.pdbx_seq_one_letter_code
_entity_poly.pdbx_strand_id
1 'polypeptide(L)'
;MVIYETPAEMVVRHVMEGGKHVARQLALIERLRLMGLPTEHAEAFLVSFRWLQAQHEEHLRRISIESELGLRDKQGNLVHRSRDAGAIKRLVAQH
;
A
#
# COMPACT_ATOMS: atom_id res chain seq x y z
N MET A 1 25.86 11.66 -2.39
CA MET A 1 24.75 12.55 -2.76
C MET A 1 23.50 12.01 -2.08
N VAL A 2 22.96 12.68 -1.06
CA VAL A 2 21.73 12.24 -0.39
C VAL A 2 20.56 12.73 -1.24
N ILE A 3 19.86 11.79 -1.88
CA ILE A 3 18.62 12.12 -2.59
C ILE A 3 17.53 12.10 -1.53
N TYR A 4 16.93 13.26 -1.25
CA TYR A 4 15.81 13.33 -0.32
C TYR A 4 14.60 12.66 -0.96
N GLU A 5 14.08 11.61 -0.33
CA GLU A 5 12.81 11.00 -0.74
C GLU A 5 11.67 12.01 -0.56
N THR A 6 10.87 12.18 -1.61
CA THR A 6 9.59 12.89 -1.53
C THR A 6 8.62 12.11 -0.63
N PRO A 7 7.58 12.76 -0.07
CA PRO A 7 6.53 12.07 0.66
C PRO A 7 5.89 10.92 -0.13
N ALA A 8 5.72 11.08 -1.44
CA ALA A 8 5.18 10.03 -2.31
C ALA A 8 6.15 8.84 -2.42
N GLU A 9 7.45 9.08 -2.60
CA GLU A 9 8.48 8.03 -2.63
C GLU A 9 8.59 7.30 -1.28
N MET A 10 8.47 8.02 -0.16
CA MET A 10 8.42 7.41 1.17
C MET A 10 7.21 6.47 1.32
N VAL A 11 6.04 6.87 0.82
CA VAL A 11 4.82 6.04 0.86
C VAL A 11 4.97 4.80 -0.01
N VAL A 12 5.51 4.93 -1.23
CA VAL A 12 5.81 3.78 -2.11
C VAL A 12 6.72 2.80 -1.38
N ARG A 13 7.85 3.27 -0.83
CA ARG A 13 8.79 2.43 -0.10
C ARG A 13 8.14 1.77 1.11
N HIS A 14 7.33 2.50 1.87
CA HIS A 14 6.62 1.96 3.03
C HIS A 14 5.70 0.78 2.65
N VAL A 15 4.91 0.93 1.58
CA VAL A 15 4.01 -0.12 1.08
C VAL A 15 4.83 -1.35 0.66
N MET A 16 5.94 -1.15 -0.05
CA MET A 16 6.80 -2.25 -0.50
C MET A 16 7.49 -2.97 0.66
N GLU A 17 8.00 -2.25 1.65
CA GLU A 17 8.57 -2.85 2.86
C GLU A 17 7.50 -3.61 3.66
N GLY A 18 6.29 -3.09 3.75
CA GLY A 18 5.14 -3.79 4.33
C GLY A 18 4.89 -5.16 3.68
N GLY A 19 4.90 -5.22 2.35
CA GLY A 19 4.76 -6.48 1.61
C GLY A 19 5.87 -7.49 1.92
N LYS A 20 7.13 -7.02 2.03
CA LYS A 20 8.27 -7.86 2.44
C LYS A 20 8.12 -8.38 3.87
N HIS A 21 7.57 -7.57 4.79
CA HIS A 21 7.30 -7.99 6.16
C HIS A 21 6.23 -9.08 6.20
N VAL A 22 5.12 -8.90 5.47
CA VAL A 22 4.06 -9.91 5.37
C VAL A 22 4.59 -11.22 4.81
N ALA A 23 5.39 -11.19 3.74
CA ALA A 23 5.99 -12.38 3.15
C ALA A 23 6.92 -13.13 4.14
N ARG A 24 7.75 -12.38 4.90
CA ARG A 24 8.61 -12.96 5.93
C ARG A 24 7.82 -13.58 7.08
N GLN A 25 6.77 -12.92 7.54
CA GLN A 25 5.88 -13.44 8.59
C GLN A 25 5.19 -14.73 8.14
N LEU A 26 4.71 -14.79 6.89
CA LEU A 26 4.11 -15.98 6.30
C LEU A 26 5.11 -17.15 6.27
N ALA A 27 6.34 -16.92 5.80
CA ALA A 27 7.37 -17.95 5.74
C ALA A 27 7.77 -18.45 7.14
N LEU A 28 7.84 -17.55 8.13
CA LEU A 28 8.12 -17.92 9.51
C LEU A 28 7.02 -18.78 10.12
N ILE A 29 5.75 -18.38 9.95
CA ILE A 29 4.60 -19.14 10.43
C ILE A 29 4.57 -20.53 9.82
N GLU A 30 4.77 -20.67 8.51
CA GLU A 30 4.79 -21.98 7.87
C GLU A 30 5.92 -22.86 8.41
N ARG A 31 7.11 -22.29 8.65
CA ARG A 31 8.22 -23.02 9.26
C ARG A 31 7.88 -23.50 10.67
N LEU A 32 7.26 -22.66 11.51
CA LEU A 32 6.86 -23.03 12.87
C LEU A 32 5.79 -24.13 12.85
N ARG A 33 4.82 -24.02 11.93
CA ARG A 33 3.78 -25.03 11.72
C ARG A 33 4.36 -26.39 11.36
N LEU A 34 5.34 -26.43 10.45
CA LEU A 34 6.06 -27.66 10.07
C LEU A 34 6.86 -28.28 11.22
N MET A 35 7.24 -27.48 12.22
CA MET A 35 7.89 -27.95 13.45
C MET A 35 6.89 -28.42 14.52
N GLY A 36 5.58 -28.36 14.25
CA GLY A 36 4.55 -28.69 15.23
C GLY A 36 4.43 -27.68 16.37
N LEU A 37 4.95 -26.46 16.17
CA LEU A 37 4.86 -25.37 17.15
C LEU A 37 3.53 -24.62 17.00
N PRO A 38 2.96 -24.09 18.09
CA PRO A 38 1.70 -23.34 18.04
C PRO A 38 1.87 -22.04 17.23
N THR A 39 0.97 -21.81 16.27
CA THR A 39 0.99 -20.66 15.35
C THR A 39 -0.31 -19.87 15.33
N GLU A 40 -1.33 -20.26 16.09
CA GLU A 40 -2.71 -19.78 15.97
C GLU A 40 -2.80 -18.26 16.17
N HIS A 41 -2.11 -17.73 17.18
CA HIS A 41 -2.06 -16.29 17.42
C HIS A 41 -1.30 -15.54 16.31
N ALA A 42 -0.17 -16.10 15.85
CA ALA A 42 0.62 -15.48 14.78
C ALA A 42 -0.17 -15.43 13.46
N GLU A 43 -0.92 -16.48 13.15
CA GLU A 43 -1.82 -16.54 12.00
C GLU A 43 -2.94 -15.51 12.10
N ALA A 44 -3.56 -15.36 13.27
CA ALA A 44 -4.59 -14.34 13.51
C ALA A 44 -4.06 -12.92 13.30
N PHE A 45 -2.86 -12.61 13.83
CA PHE A 45 -2.23 -11.31 13.58
C PHE A 45 -1.85 -11.12 12.11
N LEU A 46 -1.39 -12.17 11.43
CA LEU A 46 -1.04 -12.08 10.01
C LEU A 46 -2.26 -11.77 9.14
N VAL A 47 -3.46 -12.24 9.50
CA VAL A 47 -4.70 -11.84 8.82
C VAL A 47 -4.88 -10.33 8.84
N SER A 48 -4.72 -9.69 10.00
CA SER A 48 -4.83 -8.23 10.14
C SER A 48 -3.76 -7.50 9.35
N PHE A 49 -2.52 -7.97 9.37
CA PHE A 49 -1.44 -7.35 8.58
C PHE A 49 -1.68 -7.46 7.08
N ARG A 50 -2.15 -8.61 6.57
CA ARG A 50 -2.48 -8.77 5.15
C ARG A 50 -3.62 -7.85 4.73
N TRP A 51 -4.64 -7.72 5.56
CA TRP A 51 -5.77 -6.83 5.29
C TRP A 51 -5.31 -5.36 5.20
N LEU A 52 -4.51 -4.91 6.17
CA LEU A 52 -3.96 -3.54 6.17
C LEU A 52 -3.03 -3.30 4.97
N GLN A 53 -2.18 -4.28 4.65
CA GLN A 53 -1.28 -4.22 3.49
C GLN A 53 -2.06 -4.05 2.17
N ALA A 54 -3.16 -4.80 2.00
CA ALA A 54 -4.01 -4.65 0.83
C ALA A 54 -4.66 -3.25 0.74
N GLN A 55 -5.07 -2.66 1.88
CA GLN A 55 -5.57 -1.29 1.90
C GLN A 55 -4.50 -0.27 1.50
N HIS A 56 -3.26 -0.46 1.95
CA HIS A 56 -2.13 0.39 1.58
C HIS A 56 -1.79 0.27 0.09
N GLU A 57 -1.80 -0.93 -0.47
CA GLU A 57 -1.56 -1.18 -1.90
C GLU A 57 -2.64 -0.52 -2.77
N GLU A 58 -3.92 -0.67 -2.41
CA GLU A 58 -5.01 -0.02 -3.13
C GLU A 58 -4.93 1.51 -3.03
N HIS A 59 -4.56 2.03 -1.85
CA HIS A 59 -4.36 3.45 -1.69
C HIS A 59 -3.21 3.96 -2.58
N LEU A 60 -2.10 3.22 -2.65
CA LEU A 60 -0.96 3.56 -3.48
C LEU A 60 -1.33 3.54 -4.97
N ARG A 61 -2.08 2.52 -5.42
CA ARG A 61 -2.59 2.44 -6.79
C ARG A 61 -3.40 3.67 -7.15
N ARG A 62 -4.34 4.07 -6.28
CA ARG A 62 -5.14 5.30 -6.47
C ARG A 62 -4.27 6.55 -6.57
N ILE A 63 -3.31 6.74 -5.65
CA ILE A 63 -2.39 7.89 -5.68
C ILE A 63 -1.58 7.91 -6.98
N SER A 64 -1.11 6.74 -7.43
CA SER A 64 -0.30 6.62 -8.64
C SER A 64 -1.11 7.05 -9.88
N ILE A 65 -2.34 6.55 -10.02
CA ILE A 65 -3.26 6.96 -11.10
C ILE A 65 -3.53 8.47 -11.02
N GLU A 66 -3.85 9.01 -9.84
CA GLU A 66 -4.11 10.43 -9.67
C GLU A 66 -2.88 11.29 -10.04
N SER A 67 -1.67 10.81 -9.76
CA SER A 67 -0.42 11.50 -10.11
C SER A 67 -0.15 11.46 -11.60
N GLU A 68 -0.37 10.32 -12.27
CA GLU A 68 -0.27 10.18 -13.73
C GLU A 68 -1.27 11.08 -14.47
N LEU A 69 -2.46 11.27 -13.91
CA LEU A 69 -3.47 12.20 -14.41
C LEU A 69 -3.16 13.67 -14.10
N GLY A 70 -2.04 13.97 -13.45
CA GLY A 70 -1.65 15.33 -13.06
C GLY A 70 -2.52 15.94 -11.95
N LEU A 71 -3.34 15.12 -11.28
CA LEU A 71 -4.21 15.55 -10.18
C LEU A 71 -3.45 15.73 -8.87
N ARG A 72 -2.23 15.18 -8.77
CA ARG A 72 -1.34 15.33 -7.61
C ARG A 72 0.01 15.92 -7.98
N ASP A 73 0.57 16.74 -7.09
CA ASP A 73 1.93 17.25 -7.20
C ASP A 73 2.95 16.18 -6.76
N LYS A 74 4.24 16.50 -6.89
CA LYS A 74 5.34 15.61 -6.50
C LYS A 74 5.41 15.35 -4.98
N GLN A 75 4.68 16.12 -4.19
CA GLN A 75 4.54 15.93 -2.75
C GLN A 75 3.32 15.06 -2.40
N GLY A 76 2.50 14.70 -3.39
CA GLY A 76 1.29 13.91 -3.23
C GLY A 76 0.05 14.75 -2.87
N ASN A 77 0.12 16.08 -2.89
CA ASN A 77 -1.03 16.94 -2.65
C ASN A 77 -1.87 17.09 -3.91
N LEU A 78 -3.19 17.26 -3.76
CA LEU A 78 -4.06 17.50 -4.90
C LEU A 78 -3.78 18.87 -5.53
N VAL A 79 -3.45 18.89 -6.82
CA VAL A 79 -3.22 20.12 -7.58
C VAL A 79 -4.57 20.67 -8.04
N HIS A 80 -5.14 21.53 -7.21
CA HIS A 80 -6.34 22.33 -7.47
C HIS A 80 -7.70 21.57 -7.55
N ARG A 81 -8.55 21.85 -6.55
CA ARG A 81 -9.93 21.39 -6.43
C ARG A 81 -10.87 22.40 -7.09
N SER A 82 -11.26 22.24 -8.35
CA SER A 82 -12.40 22.97 -8.90
C SER A 82 -12.87 22.43 -10.25
N ARG A 83 -14.15 22.00 -10.27
CA ARG A 83 -14.96 21.48 -11.39
C ARG A 83 -14.64 20.02 -11.78
N ASP A 84 -15.57 19.12 -11.48
CA ASP A 84 -15.63 17.72 -11.93
C ASP A 84 -14.91 16.62 -11.13
N ALA A 85 -14.97 16.70 -9.79
CA ALA A 85 -14.78 15.52 -8.94
C ALA A 85 -15.68 14.32 -9.32
N GLY A 86 -16.79 14.56 -10.04
CA GLY A 86 -17.67 13.51 -10.57
C GLY A 86 -17.12 12.76 -11.79
N ALA A 87 -16.22 13.36 -12.59
CA ALA A 87 -15.63 12.70 -13.75
C ALA A 87 -14.51 11.73 -13.34
N ILE A 88 -13.68 12.12 -12.36
CA ILE A 88 -12.59 11.29 -11.83
C ILE A 88 -13.13 10.02 -11.16
N LYS A 89 -14.22 10.12 -10.37
CA LYS A 89 -14.89 8.95 -9.81
C LYS A 89 -15.40 7.94 -10.85
N ARG A 90 -15.78 8.41 -12.05
CA ARG A 90 -16.27 7.55 -13.13
C ARG A 90 -15.13 6.86 -13.88
N LEU A 91 -13.99 7.53 -14.05
CA LEU A 91 -12.81 6.93 -14.69
C LEU A 91 -12.19 5.82 -13.84
N VAL A 92 -12.10 6.04 -12.52
CA VAL A 92 -11.48 5.09 -11.59
C VAL A 92 -12.37 3.86 -11.31
N ALA A 93 -13.68 3.95 -11.56
CA ALA A 93 -14.63 2.84 -11.35
C ALA A 93 -14.76 1.89 -12.57
N GLN A 94 -14.06 2.17 -13.68
CA GLN A 94 -14.16 1.40 -14.94
C GLN A 94 -12.94 0.49 -15.20
N HIS A 95 -11.98 0.42 -14.27
CA HIS A 95 -10.80 -0.46 -14.30
C HIS A 95 -10.62 -1.15 -12.95
#